data_AF-A0A1H6TEA9-F1
#
_entry.id   AF-A0A1H6TEA9-F1
#
_cell.length_a   1.000
_cell.length_b   1.000
_cell.length_c   1.000
_cell.angle_alpha   90.00
_cell.angle_beta   90.00
_cell.angle_gamma   90.00
#
_symmetry.space_group_name_H-M   'P 1'
#
loop_
_entity.id
_entity.type
_entity.pdbx_description
1 polymer ?
#
loop_
_entity_poly.entity_id
_entity_poly.type
_entity_poly.pdbx_seq_one_letter_code
_entity_poly.pdbx_strand_id
1 'polypeptide(L)'
;MAVRSKVRISPLSPLLQQQMLAALPEAAAGFRAALPQQEAPVAAGVSHPQPAMVPATSVQMLVQLAAADPAIDRRRKMAEKADRGLALLDRLQAETVARPTSIEPLTALREWLDTFDMPEDSELAALMDEIKLRVRVELAKHDMWV
;
A
#
# COMPACT_ATOMS: atom_id res chain seq x y z
N MET A 1 -41.98 14.95 1.80
CA MET A 1 -41.10 15.94 1.13
C MET A 1 -39.70 15.75 1.71
N ALA A 2 -38.71 15.34 0.90
CA ALA A 2 -37.34 15.08 1.37
C ALA A 2 -36.36 15.99 0.59
N VAL A 3 -35.69 16.89 1.30
CA VAL A 3 -34.67 17.79 0.76
C VAL A 3 -33.36 17.03 0.68
N ARG A 4 -32.90 16.74 -0.55
CA ARG A 4 -31.56 16.24 -0.82
C ARG A 4 -30.59 17.41 -0.89
N SER A 5 -29.80 17.63 0.15
CA SER A 5 -28.69 18.59 0.15
C SER A 5 -27.59 18.12 -0.80
N LYS A 6 -27.36 18.86 -1.88
CA LYS A 6 -26.22 18.65 -2.80
C LYS A 6 -24.97 19.25 -2.18
N VAL A 7 -23.99 18.42 -1.85
CA VAL A 7 -22.64 18.86 -1.45
C VAL A 7 -21.99 19.54 -2.65
N ARG A 8 -21.75 20.86 -2.55
CA ARG A 8 -20.97 21.62 -3.52
C ARG A 8 -19.52 21.62 -3.03
N ILE A 9 -18.60 21.08 -3.82
CA ILE A 9 -17.16 21.17 -3.53
C ILE A 9 -16.73 22.59 -3.90
N SER A 10 -16.44 23.41 -2.90
CA SER A 10 -15.90 24.76 -3.12
C SER A 10 -14.47 24.68 -3.63
N PRO A 11 -14.06 25.52 -4.61
CA PRO A 11 -12.67 25.60 -5.01
C PRO A 11 -11.81 26.12 -3.85
N LEU A 12 -10.61 25.56 -3.71
CA LEU A 12 -9.64 25.98 -2.70
C LEU A 12 -9.33 27.46 -2.87
N SER A 13 -9.28 28.21 -1.76
CA SER A 13 -9.01 29.64 -1.79
C SER A 13 -7.63 29.95 -2.43
N PRO A 14 -7.48 31.07 -3.15
CA PRO A 14 -6.22 31.40 -3.84
C PRO A 14 -5.03 31.52 -2.89
N LEU A 15 -5.29 31.89 -1.63
CA LEU A 15 -4.26 31.93 -0.58
C LEU A 15 -3.78 30.53 -0.20
N LEU A 16 -4.69 29.56 -0.06
CA LEU A 16 -4.34 28.17 0.24
C LEU A 16 -3.61 27.52 -0.93
N GLN A 17 -3.96 27.88 -2.17
CA GLN A 17 -3.24 27.43 -3.36
C GLN A 17 -1.80 27.96 -3.37
N GLN A 18 -1.57 29.23 -3.04
CA GLN A 18 -0.22 29.80 -2.95
C GLN A 18 0.63 29.15 -1.84
N GLN A 19 0.02 28.86 -0.68
CA GLN A 19 0.72 28.20 0.42
C GLN A 19 1.10 26.75 0.07
N MET A 20 0.22 26.02 -0.62
CA MET A 20 0.56 24.70 -1.16
C MET A 20 1.65 24.77 -2.21
N LEU A 21 1.64 25.80 -3.06
CA LEU A 21 2.67 25.99 -4.10
C LEU A 21 4.04 26.35 -3.51
N ALA A 22 4.06 27.09 -2.39
CA ALA A 22 5.27 27.45 -1.66
C ALA A 22 5.81 26.30 -0.79
N ALA A 23 4.97 25.32 -0.45
CA ALA A 23 5.34 24.14 0.33
C ALA A 23 5.86 22.98 -0.54
N LEU A 24 5.95 23.14 -1.87
CA LEU A 24 6.57 22.12 -2.71
C LEU A 24 8.09 22.05 -2.43
N PRO A 25 8.64 20.84 -2.31
CA PRO A 25 10.08 20.65 -2.14
C PRO A 25 10.84 21.22 -3.32
N GLU A 26 11.97 21.89 -3.03
CA GLU A 26 12.85 22.59 -3.98
C GLU A 26 13.32 21.71 -5.16
N ALA A 27 13.23 20.38 -5.03
CA ALA A 27 13.41 19.42 -6.12
C ALA A 27 12.51 19.68 -7.35
N ALA A 28 11.37 20.36 -7.20
CA ALA A 28 10.49 20.74 -8.30
C ALA A 28 10.99 21.96 -9.11
N ALA A 29 11.94 22.76 -8.60
CA ALA A 29 12.52 23.88 -9.34
C ALA A 29 13.34 23.41 -10.55
N GLY A 30 13.90 22.20 -10.50
CA GLY A 30 14.63 21.58 -11.61
C GLY A 30 13.75 21.24 -12.82
N PHE A 31 12.43 21.06 -12.64
CA PHE A 31 11.52 20.79 -13.75
C PHE A 31 11.25 22.04 -14.62
N ARG A 32 11.33 23.24 -14.05
CA ARG A 32 11.12 24.50 -14.79
C ARG A 32 12.30 24.86 -15.72
N ALA A 33 13.47 24.29 -15.51
CA ALA A 33 14.65 24.51 -16.35
C ALA A 33 14.63 23.73 -17.68
N ALA A 34 13.63 22.85 -17.90
CA ALA A 34 13.53 21.99 -19.09
C ALA A 34 12.63 22.54 -20.21
N LEU A 35 12.15 23.79 -20.12
CA LEU A 35 11.44 24.46 -21.21
C LEU A 35 12.45 25.15 -22.15
N PRO A 36 12.45 24.88 -23.46
CA PRO A 36 13.32 25.59 -24.39
C PRO A 36 12.77 27.00 -24.62
N GLN A 37 13.38 28.00 -24.00
CA GLN A 37 13.14 29.41 -24.29
C GLN A 37 14.21 29.95 -25.25
N GLN A 38 13.71 30.54 -26.32
CA GLN A 38 14.37 31.06 -27.51
C GLN A 38 15.17 32.36 -27.21
N GLU A 39 16.45 32.36 -27.59
CA GLU A 39 17.43 33.43 -27.93
C GLU A 39 17.27 34.90 -27.49
N ALA A 40 18.30 35.46 -26.81
CA ALA A 40 19.16 36.60 -27.24
C ALA A 40 20.22 37.00 -26.15
N PRO A 41 21.34 37.68 -26.48
CA PRO A 41 22.66 37.46 -25.84
C PRO A 41 23.21 38.60 -24.93
N VAL A 42 24.44 38.36 -24.40
CA VAL A 42 25.42 39.18 -23.63
C VAL A 42 25.13 39.38 -22.12
N ALA A 43 26.05 39.25 -21.15
CA ALA A 43 27.52 39.20 -21.13
C ALA A 43 28.07 38.51 -19.84
N ALA A 44 29.35 38.16 -19.89
CA ALA A 44 30.35 38.11 -18.81
C ALA A 44 30.11 37.24 -17.55
N GLY A 45 30.91 36.16 -17.49
CA GLY A 45 31.75 35.86 -16.33
C GLY A 45 31.06 35.36 -15.07
N VAL A 46 30.60 34.11 -15.08
CA VAL A 46 30.43 33.32 -13.86
C VAL A 46 31.12 31.99 -14.07
N SER A 47 32.19 31.77 -13.31
CA SER A 47 32.85 30.48 -13.15
C SER A 47 31.77 29.46 -12.81
N HIS A 48 31.44 28.59 -13.76
CA HIS A 48 30.55 27.47 -13.50
C HIS A 48 31.28 26.58 -12.49
N PRO A 49 30.73 26.29 -11.29
CA PRO A 49 31.18 25.13 -10.57
C PRO A 49 30.95 23.96 -11.54
N GLN A 50 32.02 23.23 -11.86
CA GLN A 50 31.88 21.99 -12.62
C GLN A 50 30.74 21.21 -11.95
N PRO A 51 29.79 20.66 -12.73
CA PRO A 51 28.84 19.73 -12.16
C PRO A 51 29.70 18.61 -11.56
N ALA A 52 29.75 18.56 -10.23
CA ALA A 52 30.27 17.40 -9.54
C ALA A 52 29.53 16.24 -10.17
N MET A 53 30.27 15.40 -10.89
CA MET A 53 29.73 14.28 -11.62
C MET A 53 29.23 13.32 -10.55
N VAL A 54 28.01 13.55 -10.07
CA VAL A 54 27.34 12.69 -9.11
C VAL A 54 27.28 11.36 -9.85
N PRO A 55 27.97 10.33 -9.38
CA PRO A 55 28.01 9.07 -10.11
C PRO A 55 26.55 8.63 -10.27
N ALA A 56 26.12 8.39 -11.50
CA ALA A 56 24.74 7.98 -11.81
C ALA A 56 24.31 6.76 -10.96
N THR A 57 25.30 5.96 -10.55
CA THR A 57 25.22 4.86 -9.61
C THR A 57 24.61 5.27 -8.26
N SER A 58 24.91 6.45 -7.72
CA SER A 58 24.39 6.90 -6.42
C SER A 58 22.91 7.25 -6.46
N VAL A 59 22.43 7.88 -7.54
CA VAL A 59 21.00 8.19 -7.69
C VAL A 59 20.20 6.92 -7.96
N GLN A 60 20.71 6.03 -8.82
CA GLN A 60 20.08 4.73 -9.08
C GLN A 60 20.01 3.87 -7.81
N MET A 61 21.04 3.90 -6.95
CA MET A 61 21.04 3.15 -5.70
C MET A 61 20.08 3.76 -4.65
N LEU A 62 19.92 5.09 -4.59
CA LEU A 62 18.91 5.74 -3.76
C LEU A 62 17.48 5.47 -4.24
N VAL A 63 17.24 5.43 -5.56
CA VAL A 63 15.94 5.04 -6.13
C VAL A 63 15.62 3.58 -5.82
N GLN A 64 16.61 2.67 -5.92
CA GLN A 64 16.44 1.27 -5.53
C GLN A 64 16.14 1.13 -4.03
N LEU A 65 16.82 1.90 -3.17
CA LEU A 65 16.58 1.89 -1.72
C LEU A 65 15.20 2.46 -1.36
N ALA A 66 14.76 3.51 -2.07
CA ALA A 66 13.41 4.06 -1.91
C ALA A 66 12.32 3.12 -2.45
N ALA A 67 12.63 2.31 -3.46
CA ALA A 67 11.73 1.27 -3.97
C ALA A 67 11.63 0.06 -3.01
N ALA A 68 12.66 -0.18 -2.20
CA ALA A 68 12.70 -1.25 -1.21
C ALA A 68 12.17 -0.76 0.16
N ASP A 69 10.92 -0.31 0.21
CA ASP A 69 10.26 0.08 1.47
C ASP A 69 9.90 -1.19 2.28
N PRO A 70 10.54 -1.43 3.45
CA PRO A 70 10.28 -2.60 4.27
C PRO A 70 8.85 -2.66 4.83
N ALA A 71 8.12 -1.53 4.87
CA ALA A 71 6.72 -1.51 5.27
C ALA A 71 5.81 -2.11 4.18
N ILE A 72 6.07 -1.79 2.91
CA ILE A 72 5.33 -2.33 1.76
C ILE A 72 5.53 -3.84 1.67
N ASP A 73 6.78 -4.31 1.80
CA ASP A 73 7.10 -5.73 1.77
C ASP A 73 6.45 -6.51 2.92
N ARG A 74 6.43 -5.93 4.13
CA ARG A 74 5.74 -6.52 5.28
C ARG A 74 4.24 -6.61 5.05
N ARG A 75 3.61 -5.52 4.58
CA ARG A 75 2.18 -5.49 4.26
C ARG A 75 1.82 -6.53 3.20
N ARG A 76 2.63 -6.66 2.15
CA ARG A 76 2.45 -7.67 1.10
C ARG A 76 2.51 -9.09 1.65
N LYS A 77 3.51 -9.42 2.46
CA LYS A 77 3.62 -10.75 3.08
C LYS A 77 2.42 -11.07 3.97
N MET A 78 1.88 -10.08 4.68
CA MET A 78 0.69 -10.27 5.50
C MET A 78 -0.58 -10.44 4.65
N ALA A 79 -0.69 -9.72 3.53
CA ALA A 79 -1.76 -9.95 2.56
C ALA A 79 -1.71 -11.36 1.98
N GLU A 80 -0.53 -11.85 1.58
CA GLU A 80 -0.35 -13.23 1.09
C GLU A 80 -0.77 -14.28 2.14
N LYS A 81 -0.55 -14.00 3.45
CA LYS A 81 -1.06 -14.87 4.53
C LYS A 81 -2.58 -14.83 4.65
N ALA A 82 -3.20 -13.66 4.53
CA ALA A 82 -4.65 -13.51 4.55
C ALA A 82 -5.31 -14.25 3.37
N ASP A 83 -4.74 -14.11 2.17
CA ASP A 83 -5.19 -14.82 0.96
C ASP A 83 -5.12 -16.34 1.13
N ARG A 84 -4.07 -16.86 1.78
CA ARG A 84 -3.99 -18.28 2.12
C ARG A 84 -5.13 -18.72 3.05
N GLY A 85 -5.45 -17.92 4.06
CA GLY A 85 -6.56 -18.22 4.98
C GLY A 85 -7.90 -18.28 4.27
N LEU A 86 -8.16 -17.32 3.37
CA LEU A 86 -9.35 -17.28 2.52
C LEU A 86 -9.43 -18.51 1.59
N ALA A 87 -8.33 -18.85 0.91
CA ALA A 87 -8.30 -19.99 0.01
C ALA A 87 -8.58 -21.34 0.73
N LEU A 88 -8.13 -21.48 1.98
CA LEU A 88 -8.44 -22.65 2.80
C LEU A 88 -9.93 -22.72 3.20
N LEU A 89 -10.55 -21.57 3.49
CA LEU A 89 -11.99 -21.48 3.75
C LEU A 89 -12.81 -21.85 2.50
N ASP A 90 -12.43 -21.34 1.33
CA ASP A 90 -13.08 -21.67 0.07
C ASP A 90 -12.96 -23.17 -0.24
N ARG A 91 -11.77 -23.74 -0.01
CA ARG A 91 -11.53 -25.18 -0.15
C ARG A 91 -12.41 -25.99 0.81
N LEU A 92 -12.50 -25.59 2.08
CA LEU A 92 -13.36 -26.25 3.07
C LEU A 92 -14.83 -26.22 2.62
N GLN A 93 -15.30 -25.08 2.12
CA GLN A 93 -16.67 -24.95 1.63
C GLN A 93 -16.93 -25.89 0.44
N ALA A 94 -16.02 -25.92 -0.54
CA ALA A 94 -16.14 -26.82 -1.69
C ALA A 94 -16.12 -28.30 -1.27
N GLU A 95 -15.22 -28.66 -0.34
CA GLU A 95 -15.11 -30.03 0.16
C GLU A 95 -16.29 -30.43 1.03
N THR A 96 -16.89 -29.53 1.82
CA THR A 96 -18.07 -29.88 2.64
C THR A 96 -19.27 -30.24 1.76
N VAL A 97 -19.42 -29.58 0.61
CA VAL A 97 -20.47 -29.91 -0.37
C VAL A 97 -20.24 -31.28 -1.00
N ALA A 98 -19.00 -31.63 -1.33
CA ALA A 98 -18.67 -32.89 -2.00
C ALA A 98 -18.48 -34.09 -1.04
N ARG A 99 -17.88 -33.84 0.12
CA ARG A 99 -17.47 -34.79 1.17
C ARG A 99 -17.56 -34.13 2.55
N PRO A 100 -18.71 -34.20 3.22
CA PRO A 100 -18.97 -33.51 4.50
C PRO A 100 -18.04 -33.90 5.67
N THR A 101 -17.31 -35.01 5.56
CA THR A 101 -16.44 -35.55 6.63
C THR A 101 -14.95 -35.32 6.37
N SER A 102 -14.57 -34.44 5.43
CA SER A 102 -13.16 -34.16 5.15
C SER A 102 -12.54 -33.32 6.28
N ILE A 103 -11.51 -33.86 6.95
CA ILE A 103 -10.81 -33.20 8.07
C ILE A 103 -9.59 -32.41 7.58
N GLU A 104 -9.05 -32.73 6.39
CA GLU A 104 -7.82 -32.13 5.88
C GLU A 104 -7.86 -30.59 5.82
N PRO A 105 -8.92 -29.94 5.27
CA PRO A 105 -8.97 -28.48 5.24
C PRO A 105 -9.09 -27.85 6.63
N LEU A 106 -9.76 -28.53 7.57
CA LEU A 106 -9.91 -28.07 8.96
C LEU A 106 -8.57 -28.11 9.70
N THR A 107 -7.78 -29.16 9.51
CA THR A 107 -6.41 -29.23 10.07
C THR A 107 -5.53 -28.11 9.51
N ALA A 108 -5.56 -27.88 8.19
CA ALA A 108 -4.79 -26.80 7.57
C ALA A 108 -5.20 -25.41 8.07
N LEU A 109 -6.50 -25.19 8.33
CA LEU A 109 -7.02 -23.96 8.92
C LEU A 109 -6.54 -23.74 10.36
N ARG A 110 -6.47 -24.81 11.17
CA ARG A 110 -5.90 -24.76 12.52
C ARG A 110 -4.41 -24.41 12.47
N GLU A 111 -3.64 -25.07 11.62
CA GLU A 111 -2.22 -24.75 11.45
C GLU A 111 -2.00 -23.31 10.97
N TRP A 112 -2.85 -22.81 10.05
CA TRP A 112 -2.80 -21.42 9.62
C TRP A 112 -3.02 -20.45 10.79
N LEU A 113 -3.97 -20.73 11.69
CA LEU A 113 -4.22 -19.93 12.89
C LEU A 113 -3.02 -19.89 13.85
N ASP A 114 -2.23 -20.96 13.94
CA ASP A 114 -1.03 -20.98 14.77
C ASP A 114 0.08 -20.06 14.23
N THR A 115 0.07 -19.77 12.93
CA THR A 115 1.00 -18.83 12.28
C THR A 115 0.48 -17.39 12.22
N PHE A 116 -0.68 -17.14 12.83
CA PHE A 116 -1.40 -15.87 12.77
C PHE A 116 -0.67 -14.80 13.60
N ASP A 117 -0.41 -13.67 12.96
CA ASP A 117 0.06 -12.45 13.61
C ASP A 117 -0.77 -11.28 13.10
N MET A 118 -1.09 -10.32 13.97
CA MET A 118 -1.95 -9.20 13.61
C MET A 118 -1.14 -8.10 12.92
N PRO A 119 -1.53 -7.65 11.72
CA PRO A 119 -0.86 -6.53 11.04
C PRO A 119 -0.97 -5.21 11.80
N GLU A 120 0.02 -4.33 11.62
CA GLU A 120 -0.04 -2.93 12.09
C GLU A 120 -0.97 -2.07 11.22
N ASP A 121 -1.11 -2.41 9.94
CA ASP A 121 -2.05 -1.77 9.02
C ASP A 121 -3.49 -2.06 9.47
N SER A 122 -4.22 -1.01 9.84
CA SER A 122 -5.55 -1.14 10.43
C SER A 122 -6.59 -1.76 9.49
N GLU A 123 -6.49 -1.50 8.18
CA GLU A 123 -7.45 -2.06 7.22
C GLU A 123 -7.21 -3.55 7.04
N LEU A 124 -5.95 -3.96 6.88
CA LEU A 124 -5.58 -5.36 6.77
C LEU A 124 -5.84 -6.13 8.07
N ALA A 125 -5.61 -5.49 9.22
CA ALA A 125 -5.90 -6.09 10.54
C ALA A 125 -7.39 -6.38 10.71
N ALA A 126 -8.27 -5.45 10.32
CA ALA A 126 -9.72 -5.66 10.38
C ALA A 126 -10.15 -6.86 9.50
N LEU A 127 -9.63 -6.96 8.28
CA LEU A 127 -9.89 -8.09 7.40
C LEU A 127 -9.38 -9.41 7.97
N MET A 128 -8.15 -9.42 8.50
CA MET A 128 -7.56 -10.62 9.09
C MET A 128 -8.31 -11.09 10.34
N ASP A 129 -8.87 -10.16 11.13
CA ASP A 129 -9.69 -10.52 12.29
C ASP A 129 -11.04 -11.15 11.88
N GLU A 130 -11.66 -10.65 10.80
CA GLU A 130 -12.87 -11.27 10.24
C GLU A 130 -12.60 -12.69 9.72
N ILE A 131 -11.51 -12.88 8.98
CA ILE A 131 -11.09 -14.20 8.50
C ILE A 131 -10.87 -15.13 9.70
N LYS A 132 -10.12 -14.67 10.71
CA LYS A 132 -9.83 -15.43 11.92
C LYS A 132 -11.11 -15.85 12.66
N LEU A 133 -12.06 -14.93 12.82
CA LEU A 133 -13.35 -15.23 13.42
C LEU A 133 -14.08 -16.31 12.62
N ARG A 134 -14.10 -16.20 11.28
CA ARG A 134 -14.74 -17.21 10.44
C ARG A 134 -14.09 -18.58 10.59
N VAL A 135 -12.76 -18.64 10.58
CA VAL A 135 -12.02 -19.90 10.78
C VAL A 135 -12.37 -20.52 12.13
N ARG A 136 -12.38 -19.75 13.22
CA ARG A 136 -12.76 -20.24 14.54
C ARG A 136 -14.17 -20.80 14.58
N VAL A 137 -15.12 -20.11 13.94
CA VAL A 137 -16.50 -20.57 13.85
C VAL A 137 -16.60 -21.87 13.06
N GLU A 138 -15.90 -22.00 11.94
CA GLU A 138 -15.89 -23.25 11.18
C GLU A 138 -15.27 -24.39 12.00
N LEU A 139 -14.11 -24.18 12.62
CA LEU A 139 -13.51 -25.20 13.48
C LEU A 139 -14.43 -25.62 14.63
N ALA A 140 -15.15 -24.67 15.24
CA ALA A 140 -16.11 -24.97 16.30
C ALA A 140 -17.31 -25.79 15.84
N LYS A 141 -17.83 -25.56 14.63
CA LYS A 141 -18.93 -26.39 14.06
C LYS A 141 -18.54 -27.86 13.89
N HIS A 142 -17.24 -28.14 13.77
CA HIS A 142 -16.70 -29.47 13.58
C HIS A 142 -16.07 -30.05 14.86
N ASP A 143 -16.32 -29.46 16.04
CA ASP A 143 -15.72 -29.85 17.33
C ASP A 143 -14.18 -29.86 17.32
N MET A 144 -13.59 -29.08 16.40
CA MET A 144 -12.14 -28.94 16.22
C MET A 144 -11.63 -27.61 16.75
N TRP A 145 -12.37 -26.93 17.62
CA TRP A 145 -11.91 -25.76 18.38
C TRP A 145 -12.07 -26.07 19.86
N VAL A 146 -10.98 -26.03 20.62
CA VAL A 146 -10.93 -26.32 22.08
C VAL A 146 -10.55 -25.06 22.80
#